data_AF-A0AAN6L1P5-F1
#
_entry.id   AF-A0AAN6L1P5-F1
#
_cell.length_a   1.000
_cell.length_b   1.000
_cell.length_c   1.000
_cell.angle_alpha   90.00
_cell.angle_beta   90.00
_cell.angle_gamma   90.00
#
_symmetry.space_group_name_H-M   'P 1'
#
loop_
_entity.id
_entity.type
_entity.pdbx_description
1 polymer ?
#
loop_
_entity_poly.entity_id
_entity_poly.type
_entity_poly.pdbx_seq_one_letter_code
_entity_poly.pdbx_strand_id
1 'polypeptide(L)'
;MLNAKALSELLSKNSDERLCKRWYIMTPNGTLLAHTQPTDAGDLRQQVAMVALSWQEQQQTSSTGSDEANRKRDLSTLVLESDVHNILVRKIQPQLLLVLEGGVPPRKRSFEPRMIVEGPDGEPLTAESSLGTSVSSKAESSMSTTPAGVLGLHKKKLDAMAAAIVADFEQTGFKMPEEGSNHLF
;
A
#
# COMPACT_ATOMS: atom_id res chain seq x y z
N MET A 1 -17.43 -16.48 -4.19
CA MET A 1 -17.42 -15.70 -2.93
C MET A 1 -16.01 -15.71 -2.37
N LEU A 2 -15.56 -14.60 -1.78
CA LEU A 2 -14.22 -14.49 -1.19
C LEU A 2 -14.08 -15.39 0.04
N ASN A 3 -13.09 -16.29 0.06
CA ASN A 3 -12.82 -17.11 1.24
C ASN A 3 -11.78 -16.43 2.15
N ALA A 4 -12.26 -15.62 3.09
CA ALA A 4 -11.41 -14.86 4.02
C ALA A 4 -10.49 -15.76 4.87
N LYS A 5 -10.91 -16.99 5.18
CA LYS A 5 -10.10 -17.94 5.93
C LYS A 5 -8.92 -18.45 5.10
N ALA A 6 -9.19 -18.89 3.88
CA ALA A 6 -8.13 -19.34 2.96
C ALA A 6 -7.14 -18.22 2.65
N LEU A 7 -7.63 -16.98 2.49
CA LEU A 7 -6.76 -15.81 2.36
C LEU A 7 -5.91 -15.59 3.61
N SER A 8 -6.49 -15.60 4.81
CA SER A 8 -5.73 -15.43 6.05
C SER A 8 -4.66 -16.52 6.21
N GLU A 9 -4.95 -17.76 5.82
CA GLU A 9 -3.97 -18.85 5.77
C GLU A 9 -2.85 -18.60 4.75
N LEU A 10 -3.18 -18.13 3.54
CA LEU A 10 -2.20 -17.75 2.51
C LEU A 10 -1.29 -16.64 3.01
N LEU A 11 -1.86 -15.58 3.58
CA LEU A 11 -1.14 -14.44 4.14
C LEU A 11 -0.21 -14.87 5.29
N SER A 12 -0.69 -15.75 6.16
CA SER A 12 0.10 -16.27 7.28
C SER A 12 1.30 -17.11 6.81
N LYS A 13 1.11 -17.98 5.81
CA LYS A 13 2.19 -18.80 5.23
C LYS A 13 3.28 -17.98 4.54
N ASN A 14 2.99 -16.73 4.17
CA ASN A 14 3.93 -15.82 3.52
C ASN A 14 4.49 -14.76 4.49
N SER A 15 4.20 -14.89 5.79
CA SER A 15 4.76 -14.03 6.83
C SER A 15 6.01 -14.65 7.46
N ASP A 16 6.92 -13.78 7.89
CA ASP A 16 8.09 -14.13 8.70
C ASP A 16 8.44 -12.97 9.64
N GLU A 17 9.07 -13.25 10.77
CA GLU A 17 9.30 -12.25 11.83
C GLU A 17 10.23 -11.09 11.44
N ARG A 18 10.98 -11.22 10.34
CA ARG A 18 12.06 -10.30 9.99
C ARG A 18 11.72 -9.44 8.79
N LEU A 19 11.40 -10.06 7.66
CA LEU A 19 11.24 -9.40 6.38
C LEU A 19 9.77 -9.07 6.12
N CYS A 20 8.88 -10.06 6.13
CA CYS A 20 7.46 -9.88 5.89
C CYS A 20 6.66 -10.13 7.17
N LYS A 21 6.71 -9.20 8.12
CA LYS A 21 6.13 -9.35 9.46
C LYS A 21 4.64 -9.63 9.44
N ARG A 22 3.91 -8.87 8.62
CA ARG A 22 2.44 -8.96 8.61
C ARG A 22 1.89 -8.62 7.25
N TRP A 23 0.89 -9.39 6.85
CA TRP A 23 0.08 -9.11 5.69
C TRP A 23 -1.37 -8.88 6.11
N TYR A 24 -2.06 -8.02 5.39
CA TYR A 24 -3.51 -7.90 5.51
C TYR A 24 -4.15 -7.36 4.24
N ILE A 25 -5.43 -7.71 4.07
CA ILE A 25 -6.29 -7.22 3.01
C ILE A 25 -7.39 -6.39 3.67
N MET A 26 -7.59 -5.18 3.15
CA MET A 26 -8.60 -4.26 3.63
C MET A 26 -9.22 -3.50 2.48
N THR A 27 -10.38 -2.91 2.73
CA THR A 27 -10.97 -1.89 1.85
C THR A 27 -10.28 -0.54 2.08
N PRO A 28 -10.37 0.43 1.14
CA PRO A 28 -9.90 1.79 1.34
C PRO A 28 -10.55 2.55 2.51
N ASN A 29 -11.69 2.08 3.03
CA ASN A 29 -12.37 2.65 4.19
C ASN A 29 -11.89 2.08 5.54
N GLY A 30 -10.90 1.17 5.54
CA GLY A 30 -10.35 0.58 6.76
C GLY A 30 -11.10 -0.66 7.26
N THR A 31 -11.99 -1.24 6.45
CA THR A 31 -12.60 -2.53 6.79
C THR A 31 -11.60 -3.66 6.51
N LEU A 32 -11.18 -4.35 7.57
CA LEU A 32 -10.26 -5.48 7.49
C LEU A 32 -10.99 -6.77 7.04
N LEU A 33 -10.45 -7.45 6.02
CA LEU A 33 -11.05 -8.66 5.43
C LEU A 33 -10.26 -9.93 5.74
N ALA A 34 -8.93 -9.87 5.66
CA ALA A 34 -8.04 -10.99 5.95
C ALA A 34 -6.71 -10.48 6.49
N HIS A 35 -6.03 -11.27 7.32
CA HIS A 35 -4.73 -10.89 7.89
C HIS A 35 -3.91 -12.12 8.28
N THR A 36 -2.61 -11.93 8.45
CA THR A 36 -1.70 -12.89 9.07
C THR A 36 -2.16 -13.22 10.50
N GLN A 37 -2.11 -14.50 10.86
CA GLN A 37 -2.37 -15.00 12.21
C GLN A 37 -1.16 -15.78 12.76
N PRO A 38 -0.89 -15.71 14.08
CA PRO A 38 -1.59 -14.89 15.08
C PRO A 38 -1.21 -13.40 15.00
N THR A 39 -2.06 -12.51 15.52
CA THR A 39 -1.79 -11.06 15.61
C THR A 39 -2.57 -10.44 16.76
N ASP A 40 -2.00 -9.40 17.40
CA ASP A 40 -2.71 -8.58 18.37
C ASP A 40 -3.76 -7.69 17.69
N ALA A 41 -5.01 -7.77 18.16
CA ALA A 41 -6.13 -7.08 17.53
C ALA A 41 -6.11 -5.56 17.77
N GLY A 42 -5.49 -5.08 18.85
CA GLY A 42 -5.35 -3.66 19.16
C GLY A 42 -4.36 -3.00 18.19
N ASP A 43 -3.16 -3.57 18.12
CA ASP A 43 -2.10 -3.10 17.23
C ASP A 43 -2.53 -3.14 15.76
N LEU A 44 -3.21 -4.22 15.34
CA LEU A 44 -3.68 -4.36 13.96
C LEU A 44 -4.72 -3.30 13.60
N ARG A 45 -5.67 -2.99 14.50
CA ARG A 45 -6.69 -1.96 14.24
C ARG A 45 -6.06 -0.57 14.12
N GLN A 46 -5.10 -0.25 14.99
CA GLN A 46 -4.38 1.01 14.91
C GLN A 46 -3.65 1.15 13.57
N GLN A 47 -2.99 0.08 13.13
CA GLN A 47 -2.28 0.07 11.86
C GLN A 47 -3.23 0.22 10.65
N VAL A 48 -4.34 -0.53 10.64
CA VAL A 48 -5.36 -0.45 9.58
C VAL A 48 -5.95 0.95 9.49
N ALA A 49 -6.26 1.58 10.63
CA ALA A 49 -6.77 2.95 10.66
C ALA A 49 -5.76 3.95 10.09
N MET A 50 -4.49 3.85 10.48
CA MET A 50 -3.43 4.71 9.95
C MET A 50 -3.28 4.55 8.43
N VAL A 51 -3.23 3.32 7.94
CA VAL A 51 -3.13 3.06 6.49
C VAL A 51 -4.35 3.57 5.72
N ALA A 52 -5.55 3.40 6.26
CA ALA A 52 -6.77 3.89 5.63
C ALA A 52 -6.75 5.43 5.50
N LEU A 53 -6.37 6.13 6.57
CA LEU A 53 -6.27 7.58 6.57
C LEU A 53 -5.21 8.07 5.58
N SER A 54 -4.00 7.50 5.60
CA SER A 54 -2.94 7.86 4.65
C SER A 54 -3.35 7.59 3.20
N TRP A 55 -4.01 6.46 2.92
CA TRP A 55 -4.49 6.14 1.58
C TRP A 55 -5.57 7.12 1.09
N GLN A 56 -6.52 7.48 1.96
CA GLN A 56 -7.59 8.42 1.63
C GLN A 56 -7.09 9.85 1.42
N GLU A 57 -6.15 10.31 2.23
CA GLU A 57 -5.51 11.62 2.08
C GLU A 57 -4.93 11.77 0.68
N GLN A 58 -4.16 10.77 0.21
CA GLN A 58 -3.56 10.81 -1.13
C GLN A 58 -4.59 10.80 -2.26
N GLN A 59 -5.76 10.18 -2.05
CA GLN A 59 -6.86 10.25 -3.01
C GLN A 59 -7.50 11.65 -3.02
N GLN A 60 -7.61 12.33 -1.88
CA GLN A 60 -8.24 13.65 -1.76
C GLN A 60 -7.34 14.80 -2.21
N THR A 61 -6.02 14.77 -1.97
CA THR A 61 -5.08 15.81 -2.43
C THR A 61 -5.08 15.99 -3.96
N SER A 62 -5.64 15.03 -4.70
CA SER A 62 -5.80 15.10 -6.16
C SER A 62 -6.98 15.96 -6.64
N SER A 63 -7.91 16.38 -5.77
CA SER A 63 -9.13 17.10 -6.16
C SER A 63 -9.06 18.63 -6.05
N THR A 64 -7.98 19.19 -5.48
CA THR A 64 -7.86 20.62 -5.16
C THR A 64 -6.92 21.40 -6.09
N GLY A 65 -6.34 20.76 -7.11
CA GLY A 65 -5.52 21.40 -8.14
C GLY A 65 -6.35 21.78 -9.37
N SER A 66 -6.40 23.07 -9.68
CA SER A 66 -7.13 23.69 -10.78
C SER A 66 -6.57 23.37 -12.17
N ASP A 67 -6.63 22.11 -12.60
CA ASP A 67 -6.53 21.71 -14.00
C ASP A 67 -7.51 20.55 -14.29
N GLU A 68 -8.72 20.95 -14.69
CA GLU A 68 -9.76 20.14 -15.32
C GLU A 68 -9.23 19.52 -16.63
N ALA A 69 -8.67 18.32 -16.55
CA ALA A 69 -8.97 17.18 -17.44
C ALA A 69 -7.86 16.10 -17.35
N ASN A 70 -8.24 14.94 -16.82
CA ASN A 70 -7.72 13.63 -17.23
C ASN A 70 -6.52 12.99 -16.51
N ARG A 71 -6.19 13.35 -15.27
CA ARG A 71 -5.47 12.41 -14.38
C ARG A 71 -6.02 12.47 -12.97
N LYS A 72 -7.17 11.80 -12.72
CA LYS A 72 -7.30 11.06 -11.46
C LYS A 72 -6.04 10.21 -11.41
N ARG A 73 -5.05 10.61 -10.62
CA ARG A 73 -3.83 9.81 -10.49
C ARG A 73 -4.33 8.48 -9.91
N ASP A 74 -4.32 7.44 -10.73
CA ASP A 74 -4.74 6.10 -10.33
C ASP A 74 -3.74 5.59 -9.31
N LEU A 75 -3.94 5.98 -8.05
CA LEU A 75 -3.11 5.56 -6.94
C LEU A 75 -3.06 4.04 -6.93
N SER A 76 -1.89 3.51 -7.24
CA SER A 76 -1.68 2.07 -7.32
C SER A 76 -0.98 1.58 -6.06
N THR A 77 0.00 2.35 -5.58
CA THR A 77 0.87 1.95 -4.48
C THR A 77 1.16 3.11 -3.55
N LEU A 78 1.14 2.85 -2.24
CA LEU A 78 1.59 3.77 -1.19
C LEU A 78 2.66 3.06 -0.37
N VAL A 79 3.79 3.72 -0.14
CA VAL A 79 4.89 3.24 0.68
C VAL A 79 5.12 4.22 1.82
N LEU A 80 5.12 3.72 3.04
CA LEU A 80 5.44 4.44 4.26
C LEU A 80 6.71 3.83 4.86
N GLU A 81 7.77 4.61 4.94
CA GLU A 81 9.03 4.20 5.53
C GLU A 81 9.18 4.81 6.93
N SER A 82 9.42 3.97 7.94
CA SER A 82 9.71 4.40 9.32
C SER A 82 11.02 3.83 9.82
N ASP A 83 11.50 4.30 10.97
CA ASP A 83 12.71 3.78 11.61
C ASP A 83 12.62 2.28 11.98
N VAL A 84 11.41 1.78 12.23
CA VAL A 84 11.16 0.42 12.75
C VAL A 84 10.53 -0.55 11.75
N HIS A 85 9.86 -0.07 10.69
CA HIS A 85 9.27 -0.90 9.66
C HIS A 85 8.99 -0.11 8.37
N ASN A 86 8.71 -0.83 7.28
CA ASN A 86 8.13 -0.27 6.08
C ASN A 86 6.71 -0.79 5.93
N ILE A 87 5.77 0.05 5.50
CA ILE A 87 4.42 -0.36 5.13
C ILE A 87 4.26 -0.11 3.65
N LEU A 88 3.85 -1.13 2.92
CA LEU A 88 3.58 -1.01 1.49
C LEU A 88 2.15 -1.44 1.23
N VAL A 89 1.41 -0.58 0.56
CA VAL A 89 -0.02 -0.76 0.24
C VAL A 89 -0.12 -0.82 -1.28
N ARG A 90 -0.78 -1.85 -1.80
CA ARG A 90 -1.03 -2.04 -3.23
C ARG A 90 -2.53 -2.19 -3.46
N LYS A 91 -3.06 -1.40 -4.40
CA LYS A 91 -4.41 -1.58 -4.92
C LYS A 91 -4.47 -2.84 -5.78
N ILE A 92 -5.30 -3.80 -5.39
CA ILE A 92 -5.52 -5.05 -6.15
C ILE A 92 -6.87 -5.08 -6.85
N GLN A 93 -7.86 -4.32 -6.35
CA GLN A 93 -9.11 -3.98 -7.03
C GLN A 93 -9.55 -2.57 -6.60
N PRO A 94 -10.53 -1.90 -7.27
CA PRO A 94 -11.01 -0.57 -6.87
C PRO A 94 -11.30 -0.41 -5.37
N GLN A 95 -11.95 -1.40 -4.78
CA GLN A 95 -12.35 -1.42 -3.36
C GLN A 95 -11.49 -2.34 -2.50
N LEU A 96 -10.30 -2.73 -2.96
CA LEU A 96 -9.48 -3.73 -2.27
C LEU A 96 -7.99 -3.42 -2.31
N LEU A 97 -7.40 -3.38 -1.13
CA LEU A 97 -5.99 -3.10 -0.88
C LEU A 97 -5.31 -4.32 -0.26
N LEU A 98 -4.11 -4.64 -0.74
CA LEU A 98 -3.17 -5.55 -0.10
C LEU A 98 -2.10 -4.74 0.62
N VAL A 99 -1.81 -5.09 1.86
CA VAL A 99 -0.83 -4.39 2.68
C VAL A 99 0.22 -5.35 3.22
N LEU A 100 1.47 -4.92 3.13
CA LEU A 100 2.65 -5.55 3.70
C LEU A 100 3.26 -4.64 4.75
N GLU A 101 3.34 -5.11 6.00
CA GLU A 101 4.25 -4.57 7.01
C GLU A 101 5.55 -5.39 6.97
N GLY A 102 6.63 -4.73 6.58
CA GLY A 102 7.94 -5.34 6.47
C GLY A 102 8.92 -4.81 7.51
N GLY A 103 9.76 -5.68 8.07
CA GLY A 103 10.79 -5.25 9.01
C GLY A 103 11.97 -4.61 8.30
N VAL A 104 12.67 -3.71 8.99
CA VAL A 104 13.87 -3.05 8.47
C VAL A 104 15.06 -3.32 9.39
N PRO A 105 16.27 -3.44 8.84
CA PRO A 105 17.49 -3.41 9.64
C PRO A 105 17.60 -2.07 10.39
N PRO A 106 18.40 -2.00 11.48
CA PRO A 106 18.65 -0.75 12.19
C PRO A 106 19.09 0.35 11.23
N ARG A 107 18.29 1.42 11.15
CA ARG A 107 18.55 2.57 10.27
C ARG A 107 19.54 3.54 10.93
N LYS A 108 20.24 4.33 10.12
CA LYS A 108 21.17 5.36 10.62
C LYS A 108 20.38 6.42 11.39
N ARG A 109 21.02 7.11 12.35
CA ARG A 109 20.39 8.21 13.11
C ARG A 109 19.86 9.35 12.23
N SER A 110 20.43 9.52 11.03
CA SER A 110 20.01 10.52 10.03
C SER A 110 18.93 10.00 9.08
N PHE A 111 18.28 8.88 9.38
CA PHE A 111 17.20 8.37 8.54
C PHE A 111 15.95 9.20 8.76
N GLU A 112 15.35 9.69 7.67
CA GLU A 112 14.11 10.45 7.70
C GLU A 112 12.96 9.59 7.16
N PRO A 113 11.87 9.42 7.93
CA PRO A 113 10.66 8.76 7.46
C PRO A 113 10.15 9.40 6.17
N ARG A 114 9.71 8.55 5.23
CA ARG A 114 9.28 8.99 3.90
C ARG A 114 7.96 8.35 3.51
N MET A 115 7.14 9.12 2.81
CA MET A 115 5.96 8.63 2.10
C MET A 115 6.23 8.70 0.58
N ILE A 116 5.99 7.60 -0.11
CA ILE A 116 6.11 7.50 -1.58
C ILE A 116 4.77 7.03 -2.12
N VAL A 117 4.34 7.67 -3.19
CA VAL A 117 3.06 7.43 -3.85
C VAL A 117 3.36 7.05 -5.30
N GLU A 118 2.90 5.90 -5.78
CA GLU A 118 3.20 5.43 -7.14
C GLU A 118 1.91 5.24 -7.95
N GLY A 119 2.00 5.56 -9.24
CA GLY A 119 0.95 5.36 -10.22
C GLY A 119 0.93 3.93 -10.77
N PRO A 120 0.05 3.61 -11.73
CA PRO A 120 -0.07 2.27 -12.30
C PRO A 120 1.23 1.82 -13.00
N ASP A 121 1.98 2.77 -13.57
CA ASP A 121 3.25 2.51 -14.25
C ASP A 121 4.44 2.33 -13.28
N GLY A 122 4.21 2.41 -11.96
CA GLY A 122 5.26 2.35 -10.94
C GLY A 122 6.07 3.65 -10.79
N GLU A 123 5.70 4.68 -11.54
CA GLU A 123 6.31 6.01 -11.46
C GLU A 123 5.81 6.78 -10.23
N PRO A 124 6.71 7.44 -9.48
CA PRO A 124 6.33 8.28 -8.35
C PRO A 124 5.40 9.43 -8.78
N LEU A 125 4.23 9.54 -8.13
CA LEU A 125 3.21 10.57 -8.40
C LEU A 125 3.51 11.90 -7.70
N THR A 126 4.48 11.93 -6.79
CA THR A 126 4.84 13.12 -6.02
C THR A 126 6.35 13.19 -5.84
N ALA A 127 6.96 14.29 -6.27
CA ALA A 127 8.29 14.69 -5.83
C ALA A 127 8.18 15.14 -4.36
N GLU A 128 8.84 14.39 -3.48
CA GLU A 128 9.28 14.77 -2.13
C GLU A 128 8.39 15.80 -1.39
N SER A 129 7.36 15.32 -0.68
CA SER A 129 6.79 16.09 0.43
C SER A 129 7.71 15.96 1.64
N SER A 130 8.81 16.70 1.61
CA SER A 130 9.61 17.01 2.79
C SER A 130 8.88 18.12 3.55
N LEU A 131 8.32 17.79 4.72
CA LEU A 131 7.97 18.81 5.72
C LEU A 131 9.27 19.53 6.12
N GLY A 132 9.52 20.70 5.55
CA GLY A 132 10.53 21.62 6.06
C GLY A 132 11.58 22.06 5.04
N THR A 133 11.46 23.33 4.65
CA THR A 133 12.52 24.22 4.15
C THR A 133 12.94 24.07 2.68
N SER A 134 12.82 25.20 2.00
CA SER A 134 13.08 25.47 0.60
C SER A 134 14.53 25.25 0.14
N VAL A 135 14.64 25.11 -1.18
CA VAL A 135 15.80 25.30 -2.09
C VAL A 135 16.92 24.24 -2.12
N SER A 136 16.78 23.25 -3.01
CA SER A 136 17.83 23.01 -4.02
C SER A 136 17.30 22.12 -5.15
N SER A 137 17.25 22.68 -6.36
CA SER A 137 17.04 21.91 -7.58
C SER A 137 18.24 21.00 -7.82
N LYS A 138 18.05 19.68 -7.71
CA LYS A 138 18.87 18.71 -8.42
C LYS A 138 17.96 17.87 -9.30
N ALA A 139 18.03 18.17 -10.60
CA ALA A 139 17.60 17.25 -11.62
C ALA A 139 18.45 15.98 -11.52
N GLU A 140 17.85 14.88 -11.08
CA GLU A 140 18.40 13.55 -11.29
C GLU A 140 17.54 12.86 -12.36
N SER A 141 18.22 12.61 -13.47
CA SER A 141 17.77 11.94 -14.67
C SER A 141 17.07 10.62 -14.40
N SER A 142 16.03 10.36 -15.19
CA SER A 142 15.37 9.08 -15.43
C SER A 142 16.33 7.88 -15.34
N MET A 143 16.34 7.24 -14.18
CA MET A 143 16.74 5.87 -13.99
C MET A 143 15.67 5.26 -13.10
N SER A 144 15.07 4.16 -13.56
CA SER A 144 14.22 3.30 -12.74
C SER A 144 15.04 2.88 -11.51
N THR A 145 14.90 3.63 -10.43
CA THR A 145 15.55 3.34 -9.15
C THR A 145 14.79 2.17 -8.55
N THR A 146 15.14 0.95 -8.97
CA THR A 146 14.74 -0.23 -8.20
C THR A 146 15.17 0.02 -6.75
N PRO A 147 14.26 0.08 -5.78
CA PRO A 147 14.63 0.46 -4.42
C PRO A 147 15.69 -0.51 -3.92
N ALA A 148 16.89 -0.01 -3.63
CA ALA A 148 18.01 -0.85 -3.24
C ALA A 148 17.78 -1.41 -1.81
N GLY A 149 18.20 -2.66 -1.58
CA GLY A 149 18.13 -3.29 -0.26
C GLY A 149 16.75 -3.85 0.11
N VAL A 150 16.40 -3.75 1.39
CA VAL A 150 15.22 -4.42 1.97
C VAL A 150 13.90 -3.90 1.41
N LEU A 151 13.81 -2.61 1.09
CA LEU A 151 12.60 -2.04 0.47
C LEU A 151 12.31 -2.67 -0.91
N GLY A 152 13.34 -2.89 -1.74
CA GLY A 152 13.19 -3.61 -3.01
C GLY A 152 12.68 -5.03 -2.85
N LEU A 153 13.12 -5.71 -1.80
CA LEU A 153 12.64 -7.05 -1.49
C LEU A 153 11.18 -7.04 -1.03
N HIS A 154 10.77 -6.08 -0.19
CA HIS A 154 9.37 -5.90 0.19
C HIS A 154 8.49 -5.61 -1.02
N LYS A 155 8.92 -4.69 -1.91
CA LYS A 155 8.19 -4.35 -3.13
C LYS A 155 8.01 -5.57 -4.03
N LYS A 156 9.09 -6.31 -4.28
CA LYS A 156 9.04 -7.55 -5.06
C LYS A 156 8.09 -8.60 -4.45
N LYS A 157 8.07 -8.73 -3.12
CA LYS A 157 7.16 -9.65 -2.42
C LYS A 157 5.71 -9.20 -2.53
N LEU A 158 5.44 -7.91 -2.33
CA LEU A 158 4.12 -7.32 -2.48
C LEU A 158 3.59 -7.51 -3.89
N ASP A 159 4.40 -7.23 -4.89
CA ASP A 159 4.02 -7.33 -6.31
C ASP A 159 3.72 -8.78 -6.70
N ALA A 160 4.53 -9.73 -6.25
CA ALA A 160 4.29 -11.15 -6.49
C ALA A 160 3.01 -11.66 -5.82
N MET A 161 2.75 -11.25 -4.57
CA MET A 161 1.53 -11.64 -3.85
C MET A 161 0.30 -10.98 -4.47
N ALA A 162 0.38 -9.70 -4.83
CA ALA A 162 -0.67 -8.99 -5.52
C ALA A 162 -1.02 -9.66 -6.85
N ALA A 163 -0.02 -9.97 -7.67
CA ALA A 163 -0.22 -10.66 -8.95
C ALA A 163 -0.89 -12.03 -8.77
N ALA A 164 -0.47 -12.81 -7.78
CA ALA A 164 -1.08 -14.11 -7.49
C ALA A 164 -2.55 -13.99 -7.07
N ILE A 165 -2.87 -13.03 -6.20
CA ILE A 165 -4.24 -12.79 -5.74
C ILE A 165 -5.11 -12.26 -6.88
N VAL A 166 -4.61 -11.33 -7.69
CA VAL A 166 -5.33 -10.78 -8.85
C VAL A 166 -5.62 -11.88 -9.87
N ALA A 167 -4.64 -12.74 -10.18
CA ALA A 167 -4.84 -13.87 -11.10
C ALA A 167 -5.92 -14.84 -10.60
N ASP A 168 -5.96 -15.13 -9.29
CA ASP A 168 -7.00 -15.97 -8.68
C ASP A 168 -8.39 -15.30 -8.75
N PHE A 169 -8.47 -13.98 -8.54
CA PHE A 169 -9.71 -13.24 -8.71
C PHE A 169 -10.20 -13.23 -10.15
N GLU A 170 -9.31 -13.08 -11.13
CA GLU A 170 -9.65 -13.17 -12.55
C GLU A 170 -10.13 -14.57 -12.93
N GLN A 171 -9.45 -15.61 -12.44
CA GLN A 171 -9.82 -17.00 -12.68
C GLN A 171 -11.19 -17.35 -12.10
N THR A 172 -11.51 -16.83 -10.92
CA THR A 172 -12.79 -17.08 -10.23
C THR A 172 -13.89 -16.09 -10.62
N GLY A 173 -13.57 -15.04 -11.39
CA GLY A 173 -14.47 -13.94 -11.72
C GLY A 173 -14.87 -13.08 -10.51
N PHE A 174 -14.10 -13.13 -9.42
CA PHE A 174 -14.39 -12.36 -8.22
C PHE A 174 -14.15 -10.87 -8.43
N LYS A 175 -15.18 -10.06 -8.18
CA LYS A 175 -15.09 -8.60 -8.10
C LYS A 175 -15.65 -8.14 -6.77
N MET A 176 -14.88 -7.30 -6.08
CA MET A 176 -15.34 -6.63 -4.87
C MET A 176 -16.49 -5.68 -5.28
N PRO A 177 -17.65 -5.74 -4.62
CA PRO A 177 -18.75 -4.83 -4.90
C PRO A 177 -18.32 -3.38 -4.70
N GLU A 178 -18.78 -2.48 -5.58
CA GLU A 178 -18.63 -1.05 -5.34
C GLU A 178 -19.50 -0.66 -4.13
N GLU A 179 -18.92 0.08 -3.19
CA GLU A 179 -19.64 0.68 -2.07
C GLU A 179 -20.61 1.74 -2.65
N GLY A 180 -21.82 1.33 -3.03
CA GLY A 180 -22.82 2.28 -3.55
C GLY A 180 -23.76 1.82 -4.66
N SER A 181 -24.26 0.59 -4.64
CA SER A 181 -25.54 0.27 -5.30
C SER A 181 -26.62 -0.14 -4.30
N ASN A 182 -26.65 0.50 -3.13
CA ASN A 182 -27.86 0.61 -2.33
C ASN A 182 -28.70 1.77 -2.87
N HIS A 183 -29.25 1.59 -4.08
CA HIS A 183 -30.45 2.32 -4.50
C HIS A 183 -31.63 1.66 -3.77
N LEU A 184 -31.72 1.88 -2.46
CA LEU A 184 -32.95 1.63 -1.72
C LEU A 184 -33.82 2.87 -1.94
N PHE A 185 -34.77 2.70 -2.86
CA PHE A 185 -36.00 3.46 -3.13
C PHE A 185 -36.12 4.88 -2.56
#